data_AF-A0A6C0EDV8-F1
#
_entry.id   AF-A0A6C0EDV8-F1
#
_cell.length_a   1.000
_cell.length_b   1.000
_cell.length_c   1.000
_cell.angle_alpha   90.00
_cell.angle_beta   90.00
_cell.angle_gamma   90.00
#
_symmetry.space_group_name_H-M   'P 1'
#
loop_
_entity.id
_entity.type
_entity.pdbx_description
1 polymer ?
#
loop_
_entity_poly.entity_id
_entity_poly.type
_entity_poly.pdbx_seq_one_letter_code
_entity_poly.pdbx_strand_id
1 'polypeptide(L)'
;MIDIILITILIIFIYIFLKLNNNNKIIIKSDYGIITMNKDNDKQSKSLLLEKIVDNMYILKNYLKKNINNYKDYEQYIELLDKNFNKNRTYIYETDPTSNFTSYSVNKGEELSICLKSKKNNQLHDINLLMYVIIHEMAHFACPEIGHGPLFQKIFKKLVETSISIGIYNYENYLENPVEYCGMTLNSTII
;
A
#
# COMPACT_ATOMS: atom_id res chain seq x y z
N MET A 1 37.60 13.30 -35.82
CA MET A 1 36.96 12.01 -36.21
C MET A 1 36.71 11.13 -35.00
N ILE A 2 37.71 10.91 -34.14
CA ILE A 2 37.56 10.16 -32.87
C ILE A 2 36.51 10.81 -31.96
N ASP A 3 36.51 12.14 -31.83
CA ASP A 3 35.53 12.86 -30.99
C ASP A 3 34.09 12.69 -31.49
N ILE A 4 33.89 12.67 -32.81
CA ILE A 4 32.57 12.45 -33.42
C ILE A 4 32.08 11.02 -33.15
N ILE A 5 32.99 10.04 -33.21
CA ILE A 5 32.68 8.64 -32.90
C ILE A 5 32.31 8.49 -31.41
N LEU A 6 33.08 9.11 -30.50
CA LEU A 6 32.80 9.09 -29.07
C LEU A 6 31.45 9.73 -28.73
N ILE A 7 31.14 10.89 -29.31
CA ILE A 7 29.85 11.56 -29.13
C ILE A 7 28.70 10.68 -29.63
N THR A 8 28.88 10.02 -30.78
CA THR A 8 27.85 9.14 -31.35
C THR A 8 27.59 7.92 -30.45
N ILE A 9 28.64 7.29 -29.92
CA ILE A 9 28.52 6.17 -28.96
C ILE A 9 27.81 6.62 -27.68
N LEU A 10 28.15 7.80 -27.15
CA LEU A 10 27.51 8.35 -25.97
C LEU A 10 26.01 8.59 -26.18
N ILE A 11 25.62 9.15 -27.33
CA ILE A 11 24.20 9.37 -27.69
C ILE A 11 23.45 8.04 -27.79
N ILE A 12 24.06 7.02 -28.40
CA ILE A 12 23.47 5.67 -28.48
C ILE A 12 23.32 5.07 -27.07
N PHE A 13 24.32 5.22 -26.21
CA PHE A 13 24.26 4.72 -24.84
C PHE A 13 23.18 5.42 -24.02
N ILE A 14 23.07 6.75 -24.13
CA ILE A 14 22.00 7.54 -23.50
C ILE A 14 20.64 7.10 -24.04
N TYR A 15 20.49 6.94 -25.34
CA TYR A 15 19.24 6.48 -25.95
C TYR A 15 18.85 5.07 -25.46
N ILE A 16 19.79 4.13 -25.42
CA ILE A 16 19.57 2.78 -24.88
C ILE A 16 19.20 2.86 -23.40
N PHE A 17 19.93 3.64 -22.59
CA PHE A 17 19.64 3.84 -21.17
C PHE A 17 18.23 4.39 -20.96
N LEU A 18 17.83 5.43 -21.71
CA LEU A 18 16.48 6.00 -21.64
C LEU A 18 15.39 5.02 -22.10
N LYS A 19 15.68 4.18 -23.10
CA LYS A 19 14.76 3.16 -23.60
C LYS A 19 14.62 1.98 -22.63
N LEU A 20 15.70 1.58 -21.97
CA LEU A 20 15.69 0.56 -20.91
C LEU A 20 14.99 1.09 -19.66
N ASN A 21 15.17 2.37 -19.36
CA ASN A 21 14.54 3.05 -18.24
C ASN A 21 13.19 3.69 -18.63
N ASN A 22 12.60 3.26 -19.75
CA ASN A 22 11.29 3.74 -20.17
C ASN A 22 10.30 3.36 -19.05
N ASN A 23 9.74 4.37 -18.38
CA ASN A 23 9.02 4.18 -17.14
C ASN A 23 7.80 3.29 -17.39
N ASN A 24 7.87 2.03 -16.96
CA ASN A 24 6.75 1.09 -16.92
C ASN A 24 5.74 1.48 -15.83
N LYS A 25 5.64 2.77 -15.48
CA LYS A 25 4.81 3.31 -14.43
C LYS A 25 3.83 4.32 -14.99
N ILE A 26 2.63 4.32 -14.43
CA ILE A 26 1.53 5.23 -14.74
C ILE A 26 1.30 6.04 -13.48
N ILE A 27 1.34 7.36 -13.61
CA ILE A 27 1.07 8.30 -12.53
C ILE A 27 -0.39 8.75 -12.66
N ILE A 28 -1.14 8.60 -11.59
CA ILE A 28 -2.53 9.03 -11.44
C ILE A 28 -2.55 10.10 -10.37
N LYS A 29 -3.13 11.26 -10.70
CA LYS A 29 -3.44 12.28 -9.72
C LYS A 29 -4.88 12.06 -9.26
N SER A 30 -5.07 11.70 -8.00
CA SER A 30 -6.38 11.57 -7.36
C SER A 30 -6.61 12.71 -6.37
N ASP A 31 -7.82 12.77 -5.80
CA ASP A 31 -8.14 13.70 -4.72
C ASP A 31 -7.26 13.48 -3.46
N TYR A 32 -6.67 12.28 -3.36
CA TYR A 32 -5.88 11.80 -2.24
C TYR A 32 -4.36 11.91 -2.45
N GLY A 33 -3.92 12.47 -3.58
CA GLY A 33 -2.51 12.72 -3.86
C GLY A 33 -2.04 12.07 -5.16
N ILE A 34 -0.76 11.72 -5.21
CA ILE A 34 -0.16 11.07 -6.36
C ILE A 34 -0.10 9.57 -6.08
N ILE A 35 -0.69 8.80 -6.99
CA ILE A 35 -0.73 7.34 -6.96
C ILE A 35 -0.02 6.83 -8.20
N THR A 36 0.87 5.84 -8.04
CA THR A 36 1.64 5.29 -9.15
C THR A 36 1.45 3.79 -9.29
N MET A 37 1.26 3.30 -10.50
CA MET A 37 1.01 1.86 -10.76
C MET A 37 1.82 1.37 -11.95
N ASN A 38 2.07 0.07 -12.02
CA ASN A 38 2.80 -0.53 -13.13
C ASN A 38 1.91 -0.58 -14.38
N LYS A 39 2.50 -0.38 -15.55
CA LYS A 39 1.83 -0.48 -16.84
C LYS A 39 1.70 -1.95 -17.24
N ASP A 40 0.47 -2.45 -17.29
CA ASP A 40 0.14 -3.77 -17.83
C ASP A 40 -1.29 -3.76 -18.43
N ASN A 41 -1.78 -4.94 -18.82
CA ASN A 41 -3.10 -5.11 -19.44
C ASN A 41 -4.26 -4.87 -18.45
N ASP A 42 -4.01 -4.88 -17.14
CA ASP A 42 -5.01 -4.72 -16.09
C ASP A 42 -5.12 -3.26 -15.63
N LYS A 43 -4.58 -2.31 -16.38
CA LYS A 43 -4.49 -0.88 -16.01
C LYS A 43 -5.81 -0.33 -15.45
N GLN A 44 -6.93 -0.58 -16.11
CA GLN A 44 -8.23 -0.02 -15.68
C GLN A 44 -8.68 -0.66 -14.35
N SER A 45 -8.66 -1.98 -14.26
CA SER A 45 -9.03 -2.72 -13.06
C SER A 45 -8.15 -2.36 -11.86
N LYS A 46 -6.83 -2.21 -12.08
CA LYS A 46 -5.88 -1.76 -11.05
C LYS A 46 -6.17 -0.34 -10.57
N SER A 47 -6.47 0.58 -11.49
CA SER A 47 -6.81 1.96 -11.14
C SER A 47 -8.04 2.00 -10.22
N LEU A 48 -9.11 1.29 -10.58
CA LEU A 48 -10.34 1.22 -9.80
C LEU A 48 -10.11 0.55 -8.43
N LEU A 49 -9.36 -0.55 -8.41
CA LEU A 49 -9.02 -1.26 -7.17
C LEU A 49 -8.22 -0.38 -6.22
N LEU A 50 -7.19 0.30 -6.73
CA LEU A 50 -6.31 1.16 -5.95
C LEU A 50 -7.04 2.40 -5.44
N GLU A 51 -7.87 3.02 -6.27
CA GLU A 51 -8.77 4.11 -5.84
C GLU A 51 -9.66 3.66 -4.69
N LYS A 52 -10.31 2.49 -4.82
CA LYS A 52 -11.18 1.96 -3.78
C LYS A 52 -10.45 1.63 -2.47
N ILE A 53 -9.22 1.14 -2.55
CA ILE A 53 -8.37 0.90 -1.37
C ILE A 53 -8.08 2.23 -0.67
N VAL A 54 -7.65 3.25 -1.43
CA VAL A 54 -7.32 4.57 -0.86
C VAL A 54 -8.55 5.23 -0.24
N ASP A 55 -9.71 5.15 -0.90
CA ASP A 55 -10.99 5.61 -0.34
C ASP A 55 -11.25 4.97 1.02
N ASN A 56 -11.14 3.64 1.10
CA ASN A 56 -11.37 2.89 2.32
C ASN A 56 -10.37 3.27 3.43
N MET A 57 -9.10 3.53 3.10
CA MET A 57 -8.10 4.04 4.05
C MET A 57 -8.53 5.40 4.62
N TYR A 58 -8.99 6.33 3.79
CA TYR A 58 -9.47 7.63 4.23
C TYR A 58 -10.76 7.52 5.04
N ILE A 59 -11.68 6.64 4.65
CA ILE A 59 -12.90 6.34 5.41
C ILE A 59 -12.53 5.88 6.83
N LEU A 60 -11.62 4.90 6.97
CA LEU A 60 -11.16 4.40 8.27
C LEU A 60 -10.55 5.52 9.12
N LYS A 61 -9.58 6.24 8.55
CA LYS A 61 -8.90 7.35 9.23
C LYS A 61 -9.90 8.40 9.72
N ASN A 62 -10.74 8.89 8.81
CA ASN A 62 -11.69 9.97 9.11
C ASN A 62 -12.74 9.51 10.13
N TYR A 63 -13.19 8.27 10.05
CA TYR A 63 -14.12 7.69 11.04
C TYR A 63 -13.48 7.65 12.43
N LEU A 64 -12.25 7.16 12.56
CA LEU A 64 -11.51 7.13 13.83
C LEU A 64 -11.31 8.53 14.39
N LYS A 65 -10.86 9.48 13.55
CA LYS A 65 -10.63 10.87 13.94
C LYS A 65 -11.92 11.57 14.39
N LYS A 66 -13.02 11.39 13.65
CA LYS A 66 -14.33 11.95 14.01
C LYS A 66 -14.85 11.41 15.34
N ASN A 67 -14.55 10.16 15.66
CA ASN A 67 -15.02 9.47 16.86
C ASN A 67 -13.95 9.36 17.95
N ILE A 68 -12.88 10.17 17.89
CA ILE A 68 -11.68 10.00 18.71
C ILE A 68 -11.99 10.01 20.23
N ASN A 69 -12.97 10.81 20.65
CA ASN A 69 -13.42 10.90 22.05
C ASN A 69 -14.00 9.58 22.60
N ASN A 70 -14.47 8.69 21.72
CA ASN A 70 -14.96 7.35 22.08
C ASN A 70 -13.83 6.33 22.25
N TYR A 71 -12.60 6.70 21.89
CA TYR A 71 -11.42 5.83 21.85
C TYR A 71 -10.25 6.42 22.63
N LYS A 72 -10.49 6.87 23.88
CA LYS A 72 -9.48 7.54 24.72
C LYS A 72 -8.15 6.79 24.80
N ASP A 73 -8.19 5.46 24.96
CA ASP A 73 -6.97 4.62 25.03
C ASP A 73 -6.18 4.52 23.70
N TYR A 74 -6.75 5.03 22.61
CA TYR A 74 -6.19 5.02 21.26
C TYR A 74 -5.99 6.43 20.69
N GLU A 75 -6.35 7.49 21.42
CA GLU A 75 -6.36 8.87 20.96
C GLU A 75 -5.03 9.26 20.31
N GLN A 76 -3.91 9.05 21.01
CA GLN A 76 -2.58 9.35 20.49
C GLN A 76 -2.23 8.61 19.19
N TYR A 77 -2.70 7.37 19.01
CA TYR A 77 -2.41 6.56 17.82
C TYR A 77 -3.28 6.98 16.64
N ILE A 78 -4.51 7.41 16.91
CA ILE A 78 -5.41 8.00 15.91
C ILE A 78 -4.84 9.35 15.44
N GLU A 79 -4.31 10.17 16.34
CA GLU A 79 -3.61 11.42 15.98
C GLU A 79 -2.37 11.15 15.14
N LEU A 80 -1.56 10.14 15.51
CA LEU A 80 -0.40 9.73 14.70
C LEU A 80 -0.83 9.24 13.32
N LEU A 81 -1.87 8.40 13.22
CA LEU A 81 -2.41 7.97 11.95
C LEU A 81 -2.83 9.16 11.09
N ASP A 82 -3.54 10.14 11.67
CA ASP A 82 -4.03 11.29 10.91
C ASP A 82 -2.91 12.22 10.45
N LYS A 83 -1.93 12.46 11.31
CA LYS A 83 -0.72 13.20 10.96
C LYS A 83 0.07 12.50 9.85
N ASN A 84 0.23 11.18 9.95
CA ASN A 84 1.11 10.42 9.08
C ASN A 84 0.47 10.09 7.73
N PHE A 85 -0.85 9.88 7.68
CA PHE A 85 -1.60 9.58 6.47
C PHE A 85 -2.36 10.79 5.94
N ASN A 86 -1.72 11.51 5.01
CA ASN A 86 -2.31 12.65 4.34
C ASN A 86 -1.75 12.84 2.92
N LYS A 87 -2.55 13.44 2.03
CA LYS A 87 -2.25 13.60 0.61
C LYS A 87 -0.98 14.40 0.27
N ASN A 88 -0.50 15.22 1.21
CA ASN A 88 0.71 16.02 1.00
C ASN A 88 1.98 15.26 1.38
N ARG A 89 1.85 14.12 2.05
CA ARG A 89 2.95 13.34 2.59
C ARG A 89 3.04 11.94 2.03
N THR A 90 1.91 11.25 1.91
CA THR A 90 1.88 9.82 1.57
C THR A 90 1.91 9.64 0.05
N TYR A 91 2.97 9.03 -0.44
CA TYR A 91 3.09 8.55 -1.81
C TYR A 91 2.71 7.06 -1.88
N ILE A 92 1.71 6.75 -2.69
CA ILE A 92 1.17 5.38 -2.81
C ILE A 92 1.58 4.82 -4.16
N TYR A 93 2.13 3.60 -4.17
CA TYR A 93 2.51 2.95 -5.41
C TYR A 93 2.32 1.44 -5.42
N GLU A 94 2.16 0.88 -6.62
CA GLU A 94 2.17 -0.56 -6.84
C GLU A 94 3.59 -1.11 -6.67
N THR A 95 3.74 -2.20 -5.90
CA THR A 95 5.01 -2.93 -5.76
C THR A 95 5.51 -3.38 -7.14
N ASP A 96 6.82 -3.29 -7.38
CA ASP A 96 7.42 -3.80 -8.62
C ASP A 96 7.18 -5.32 -8.76
N PRO A 97 6.71 -5.83 -9.91
CA PRO A 97 6.42 -7.26 -10.08
C PRO A 97 7.64 -8.17 -9.90
N THR A 98 8.85 -7.63 -10.10
CA THR A 98 10.13 -8.35 -9.92
C THR A 98 10.67 -8.27 -8.50
N SER A 99 10.05 -7.45 -7.64
CA SER A 99 10.46 -7.29 -6.25
C SER A 99 10.19 -8.57 -5.45
N ASN A 100 11.08 -8.89 -4.51
CA ASN A 100 10.83 -9.94 -3.51
C ASN A 100 9.95 -9.45 -2.34
N PHE A 101 9.74 -8.13 -2.23
CA PHE A 101 8.88 -7.57 -1.20
C PHE A 101 7.40 -7.79 -1.51
N THR A 102 6.59 -7.78 -0.46
CA THR A 102 5.12 -7.85 -0.54
C THR A 102 4.54 -6.42 -0.58
N SER A 103 3.67 -6.07 0.37
CA SER A 103 3.35 -4.67 0.67
C SER A 103 4.19 -4.21 1.84
N TYR A 104 4.53 -2.93 1.84
CA TYR A 104 5.32 -2.34 2.91
C TYR A 104 5.08 -0.84 2.96
N SER A 105 5.47 -0.26 4.08
CA SER A 105 5.48 1.18 4.27
C SER A 105 6.84 1.68 4.75
N VAL A 106 7.14 2.92 4.37
CA VAL A 106 8.39 3.59 4.73
C VAL A 106 8.09 4.82 5.58
N ASN A 107 8.92 5.05 6.60
CA ASN A 107 8.86 6.22 7.49
C ASN A 107 7.43 6.49 7.99
N LYS A 108 6.73 5.48 8.51
CA LYS A 108 5.36 5.65 9.05
C LYS A 108 4.41 6.23 7.98
N GLY A 109 4.38 5.65 6.78
CA GLY A 109 3.42 6.02 5.73
C GLY A 109 3.79 7.26 4.91
N GLU A 110 5.07 7.62 4.85
CA GLU A 110 5.56 8.56 3.81
C GLU A 110 5.47 7.91 2.43
N GLU A 111 5.80 6.62 2.38
CA GLU A 111 5.56 5.77 1.22
C GLU A 111 4.74 4.56 1.63
N LEU A 112 3.86 4.14 0.73
CA LEU A 112 3.10 2.88 0.83
C LEU A 112 3.20 2.15 -0.51
N SER A 113 3.87 0.99 -0.49
CA SER A 113 3.94 0.06 -1.61
C SER A 113 2.88 -1.02 -1.44
N ILE A 114 2.07 -1.24 -2.48
CA ILE A 114 0.94 -2.17 -2.48
C ILE A 114 1.15 -3.23 -3.55
N CYS A 115 1.23 -4.49 -3.14
CA CYS A 115 1.21 -5.61 -4.07
C CYS A 115 -0.22 -5.93 -4.48
N LEU A 116 -0.61 -5.50 -5.70
CA LEU A 116 -1.97 -5.66 -6.22
C LEU A 116 -2.22 -7.04 -6.84
N LYS A 117 -1.16 -7.75 -7.27
CA LYS A 117 -1.25 -8.98 -8.04
C LYS A 117 -0.53 -10.14 -7.38
N SER A 118 -1.12 -11.32 -7.48
CA SER A 118 -0.52 -12.57 -7.07
C SER A 118 0.75 -12.85 -7.86
N LYS A 119 1.82 -13.25 -7.18
CA LYS A 119 3.05 -13.71 -7.87
C LYS A 119 2.90 -15.14 -8.42
N LYS A 120 1.88 -15.88 -8.00
CA LYS A 120 1.65 -17.26 -8.47
C LYS A 120 0.91 -17.31 -9.80
N ASN A 121 -0.14 -16.50 -9.96
CA ASN A 121 -1.02 -16.55 -11.13
C ASN A 121 -1.19 -15.21 -11.86
N ASN A 122 -0.53 -14.14 -11.39
CA ASN A 122 -0.59 -12.81 -11.97
C ASN A 122 -2.01 -12.21 -12.04
N GLN A 123 -2.95 -12.69 -11.22
CA GLN A 123 -4.30 -12.12 -11.07
C GLN A 123 -4.31 -11.08 -9.96
N LEU A 124 -5.25 -10.13 -10.03
CA LEU A 124 -5.48 -9.17 -8.95
C LEU A 124 -5.94 -9.89 -7.69
N HIS A 125 -5.43 -9.46 -6.55
CA HIS A 125 -5.93 -9.89 -5.25
C HIS A 125 -7.34 -9.34 -5.01
N ASP A 126 -8.15 -10.09 -4.27
CA ASP A 126 -9.45 -9.63 -3.81
C ASP A 126 -9.28 -8.41 -2.89
N ILE A 127 -10.23 -7.47 -2.96
CA ILE A 127 -10.16 -6.24 -2.17
C ILE A 127 -10.22 -6.51 -0.67
N ASN A 128 -10.94 -7.54 -0.23
CA ASN A 128 -11.02 -7.88 1.18
C ASN A 128 -9.65 -8.30 1.75
N LEU A 129 -8.93 -9.13 1.00
CA LEU A 129 -7.56 -9.52 1.31
C LEU A 129 -6.62 -8.30 1.34
N LEU A 130 -6.71 -7.45 0.30
CA LEU A 130 -5.90 -6.23 0.24
C LEU A 130 -6.19 -5.31 1.42
N MET A 131 -7.46 -5.13 1.80
CA MET A 131 -7.81 -4.30 2.94
C MET A 131 -7.20 -4.81 4.24
N TYR A 132 -7.17 -6.12 4.49
CA TYR A 132 -6.50 -6.66 5.68
C TYR A 132 -5.00 -6.31 5.73
N VAL A 133 -4.29 -6.45 4.60
CA VAL A 133 -2.87 -6.09 4.48
C VAL A 133 -2.66 -4.58 4.59
N ILE A 134 -3.55 -3.77 4.01
CA ILE A 134 -3.45 -2.32 4.08
C ILE A 134 -3.74 -1.80 5.50
N ILE A 135 -4.67 -2.41 6.22
CA ILE A 135 -4.92 -2.09 7.62
C ILE A 135 -3.70 -2.43 8.49
N HIS A 136 -2.96 -3.50 8.15
CA HIS A 136 -1.67 -3.82 8.78
C HIS A 136 -0.66 -2.70 8.56
N GLU A 137 -0.50 -2.22 7.32
CA GLU A 137 0.39 -1.09 7.02
C GLU A 137 -0.07 0.19 7.72
N MET A 138 -1.36 0.50 7.74
CA MET A 138 -1.90 1.65 8.48
C MET A 138 -1.62 1.55 9.99
N ALA A 139 -1.58 0.35 10.56
CA ALA A 139 -1.18 0.17 11.96
C ALA A 139 0.30 0.57 12.18
N HIS A 140 1.19 0.35 11.21
CA HIS A 140 2.56 0.88 11.26
C HIS A 140 2.60 2.41 11.23
N PHE A 141 1.63 3.07 10.60
CA PHE A 141 1.57 4.54 10.55
C PHE A 141 1.14 5.11 11.91
N ALA A 142 0.23 4.41 12.58
CA ALA A 142 -0.34 4.78 13.87
C ALA A 142 0.55 4.41 15.07
N CYS A 143 1.40 3.37 14.92
CA CYS A 143 2.24 2.85 16.00
C CYS A 143 3.56 3.62 16.10
N PRO A 144 3.94 4.17 17.27
CA PRO A 144 5.23 4.84 17.45
C PRO A 144 6.41 3.85 17.49
N GLU A 145 6.17 2.59 17.86
CA GLU A 145 7.20 1.56 17.95
C GLU A 145 7.52 0.94 16.59
N ILE A 146 8.67 0.27 16.49
CA ILE A 146 9.09 -0.49 15.31
C ILE A 146 8.74 -1.97 15.52
N GLY A 147 8.31 -2.65 14.44
CA GLY A 147 7.97 -4.07 14.46
C GLY A 147 6.56 -4.35 14.95
N HIS A 148 6.30 -5.60 15.30
CA HIS A 148 4.95 -6.14 15.54
C HIS A 148 4.71 -6.51 17.01
N GLY A 149 5.24 -5.69 17.93
CA GLY A 149 5.11 -5.87 19.37
C GLY A 149 3.67 -5.71 19.90
N PRO A 150 3.45 -5.85 21.22
CA PRO A 150 2.11 -5.80 21.82
C PRO A 150 1.34 -4.51 21.50
N LEU A 151 2.03 -3.37 21.44
CA LEU A 151 1.39 -2.10 21.09
C LEU A 151 0.91 -2.09 19.63
N PHE A 152 1.76 -2.55 18.70
CA PHE A 152 1.37 -2.71 17.30
C PHE A 152 0.14 -3.60 17.17
N GLN A 153 0.14 -4.76 17.85
CA GLN A 153 -0.97 -5.72 17.82
C GLN A 153 -2.27 -5.11 18.36
N LYS A 154 -2.18 -4.35 19.47
CA LYS A 154 -3.32 -3.61 20.04
C LYS A 154 -3.92 -2.62 19.03
N ILE A 155 -3.07 -1.83 18.36
CA ILE A 155 -3.50 -0.86 17.35
C ILE A 155 -4.09 -1.58 16.13
N PHE A 156 -3.38 -2.57 15.60
CA PHE A 156 -3.81 -3.31 14.42
C PHE A 156 -5.17 -3.98 14.64
N LYS A 157 -5.35 -4.65 15.78
CA LYS A 157 -6.65 -5.21 16.19
C LYS A 157 -7.75 -4.15 16.17
N LYS A 158 -7.52 -3.00 16.79
CA LYS A 158 -8.51 -1.91 16.82
C LYS A 158 -8.87 -1.39 15.43
N LEU A 159 -7.88 -1.25 14.54
CA LEU A 159 -8.13 -0.81 13.17
C LEU A 159 -8.93 -1.86 12.38
N VAL A 160 -8.65 -3.15 12.55
CA VAL A 160 -9.40 -4.24 11.91
C VAL A 160 -10.85 -4.28 12.41
N GLU A 161 -11.08 -4.27 13.73
CA GLU A 161 -12.43 -4.26 14.32
C GLU A 161 -13.24 -3.05 13.83
N THR A 162 -12.60 -1.88 13.76
CA THR A 162 -13.26 -0.66 13.26
C THR A 162 -13.60 -0.81 11.77
N SER A 163 -12.68 -1.35 10.97
CA SER A 163 -12.87 -1.59 9.53
C SER A 163 -14.03 -2.55 9.24
N ILE A 164 -14.22 -3.55 10.10
CA ILE A 164 -15.39 -4.45 10.06
C ILE A 164 -16.67 -3.66 10.38
N SER A 165 -16.67 -2.90 11.49
CA SER A 165 -17.87 -2.18 11.92
C SER A 165 -18.37 -1.15 10.90
N ILE A 166 -17.48 -0.60 10.09
CA ILE A 166 -17.81 0.40 9.05
C ILE A 166 -17.93 -0.20 7.64
N GLY A 167 -17.80 -1.53 7.51
CA GLY A 167 -18.08 -2.26 6.27
C GLY A 167 -17.02 -2.12 5.16
N ILE A 168 -15.78 -1.76 5.48
CA ILE A 168 -14.68 -1.70 4.50
C ILE A 168 -13.80 -2.96 4.50
N TYR A 169 -14.00 -3.84 5.47
CA TYR A 169 -13.35 -5.16 5.56
C TYR A 169 -14.37 -6.17 6.11
N ASN A 170 -14.47 -7.32 5.46
CA ASN A 170 -15.23 -8.47 5.95
C ASN A 170 -14.25 -9.42 6.63
N TYR A 171 -14.58 -9.86 7.84
CA TYR A 171 -13.74 -10.80 8.57
C TYR A 171 -13.52 -12.09 7.76
N GLU A 172 -12.26 -12.48 7.63
CA GLU A 172 -11.84 -13.77 7.08
C GLU A 172 -10.87 -14.42 8.07
N ASN A 173 -11.06 -15.71 8.35
CA ASN A 173 -10.18 -16.45 9.23
C ASN A 173 -9.02 -17.08 8.42
N TYR A 174 -7.93 -16.34 8.25
CA TYR A 174 -6.77 -16.82 7.50
C TYR A 174 -6.01 -17.99 8.17
N LEU A 175 -6.27 -18.30 9.46
CA LEU A 175 -5.74 -19.53 10.08
C LEU A 175 -6.42 -20.77 9.49
N GLU A 176 -7.72 -20.71 9.27
CA GLU A 176 -8.52 -21.82 8.71
C GLU A 176 -8.53 -21.80 7.18
N ASN A 177 -8.53 -20.61 6.58
CA ASN A 177 -8.49 -20.38 5.13
C ASN A 177 -7.21 -19.62 4.71
N PRO A 178 -6.01 -20.24 4.79
CA PRO A 178 -4.79 -19.61 4.32
C PRO A 178 -4.90 -19.20 2.84
N VAL A 179 -4.44 -17.99 2.53
CA VAL A 179 -4.52 -17.44 1.17
C VAL A 179 -3.15 -16.98 0.70
N GLU A 180 -2.93 -17.02 -0.61
CA GLU A 180 -1.71 -16.46 -1.18
C GLU A 180 -1.79 -14.94 -1.25
N TYR A 181 -0.70 -14.29 -0.84
CA TYR A 181 -0.50 -12.87 -0.98
C TYR A 181 0.92 -12.58 -1.44
N CYS A 182 1.07 -12.04 -2.66
CA CYS A 182 2.35 -11.57 -3.19
C CYS A 182 3.53 -12.57 -3.08
N GLY A 183 3.27 -13.86 -3.31
CA GLY A 183 4.25 -14.94 -3.28
C GLY A 183 4.42 -15.64 -1.92
N MET A 184 3.80 -15.12 -0.85
CA MET A 184 3.76 -15.77 0.46
C MET A 184 2.36 -16.30 0.79
N THR A 185 2.26 -17.14 1.82
CA THR A 185 0.97 -17.58 2.37
C THR A 185 0.64 -16.72 3.58
N LEU A 186 -0.47 -15.98 3.51
CA LEU A 186 -1.08 -15.34 4.66
C LEU A 186 -1.91 -16.39 5.41
N ASN A 187 -1.48 -16.72 6.62
CA ASN A 187 -2.09 -17.75 7.46
C ASN A 187 -2.29 -17.29 8.92
N SER A 188 -2.49 -15.98 9.13
CA SER A 188 -2.69 -15.43 10.47
C SER A 188 -3.71 -14.29 10.47
N THR A 189 -4.50 -14.26 11.53
CA THR A 189 -5.52 -13.23 11.77
C THR A 189 -5.26 -12.61 13.14
N ILE A 190 -5.35 -11.28 13.25
CA ILE A 190 -5.11 -10.56 14.52
C ILE A 190 -6.29 -10.61 15.49
N ILE A 191 -7.50 -10.90 14.98
CA ILE A 191 -8.74 -11.04 15.74
C ILE A 191 -9.25 -12.48 15.72
#